data_AF-A0A094IJD1-F1
#
_entry.id   AF-A0A094IJD1-F1
#
_cell.length_a   1.000
_cell.length_b   1.000
_cell.length_c   1.000
_cell.angle_alpha   90.00
_cell.angle_beta   90.00
_cell.angle_gamma   90.00
#
_symmetry.space_group_name_H-M   'P 1'
#
loop_
_entity.id
_entity.type
_entity.pdbx_description
1 polymer ?
#
loop_
_entity_poly.entity_id
_entity_poly.type
_entity_poly.pdbx_seq_one_letter_code
_entity_poly.pdbx_strand_id
1 'polypeptide(L)'
;MTRDEDIRAYGFTALPRPMATLLAARKDPQPLTSLTISDVPLPSSPLVTAVLAYAKHELPIETFNHSMRVFYYGLAIARFGFPDLLSESWTTTYLLTSLLHDIGTTDTNISATLLSFEFYSGLLVLDVLKKEGAPKAMAESVAEAVIRHQDLGETGTITSIGAVVQLATIFGEARTNSVYLVRGEWGRQKCGVGASGDDCECHQCISADEVVKVLCAYDPEGA
;
A
#
# COMPACT_ATOMS: atom_id res chain seq x y z
N MET A 1 -14.55 14.12 -15.97
CA MET A 1 -15.35 13.17 -15.19
C MET A 1 -16.38 13.95 -14.39
N THR A 2 -17.54 13.37 -14.14
CA THR A 2 -18.50 13.85 -13.16
C THR A 2 -17.99 13.55 -11.75
N ARG A 3 -18.54 14.24 -10.73
CA ARG A 3 -18.16 14.00 -9.33
C ARG A 3 -18.33 12.53 -8.92
N ASP A 4 -19.41 11.88 -9.37
CA ASP A 4 -19.68 10.48 -9.02
C ASP A 4 -18.73 9.50 -9.71
N GLU A 5 -18.29 9.84 -10.94
CA GLU A 5 -17.23 9.10 -11.62
C GLU A 5 -15.90 9.25 -10.89
N ASP A 6 -15.54 10.47 -10.48
CA ASP A 6 -14.31 10.73 -9.70
C ASP A 6 -14.32 9.96 -8.37
N ILE A 7 -15.44 9.96 -7.65
CA ILE A 7 -15.59 9.25 -6.37
C ILE A 7 -15.31 7.75 -6.55
N ARG A 8 -15.88 7.14 -7.59
CA ARG A 8 -15.69 5.71 -7.88
C ARG A 8 -14.28 5.43 -8.39
N ALA A 9 -13.81 6.20 -9.36
CA ALA A 9 -12.54 5.97 -10.07
C ALA A 9 -11.33 6.10 -9.16
N TYR A 10 -11.35 7.04 -8.22
CA TYR A 10 -10.20 7.36 -7.37
C TYR A 10 -10.35 6.85 -5.93
N GLY A 11 -11.33 5.99 -5.67
CA GLY A 11 -11.38 5.24 -4.42
C GLY A 11 -11.90 6.01 -3.20
N PHE A 12 -12.69 7.07 -3.41
CA PHE A 12 -13.44 7.77 -2.34
C PHE A 12 -14.65 6.98 -1.82
N THR A 13 -14.80 5.72 -2.20
CA THR A 13 -15.72 4.79 -1.53
C THR A 13 -15.38 4.68 -0.05
N ALA A 14 -16.35 5.00 0.80
CA ALA A 14 -16.19 4.91 2.25
C ALA A 14 -16.21 3.43 2.69
N LEU A 15 -15.15 3.01 3.38
CA LEU A 15 -15.05 1.71 4.04
C LEU A 15 -14.90 1.89 5.55
N PRO A 16 -15.26 0.89 6.39
CA PRO A 16 -14.98 0.94 7.81
C PRO A 16 -13.49 1.16 8.06
N ARG A 17 -13.14 2.12 8.92
CA ARG A 17 -11.76 2.32 9.34
C ARG A 17 -11.25 1.21 10.27
N PRO A 18 -12.05 0.69 11.23
CA PRO A 18 -11.58 -0.40 12.09
C PRO A 18 -11.34 -1.67 11.28
N MET A 19 -10.12 -2.21 11.34
CA MET A 19 -9.72 -3.37 10.53
C MET A 19 -10.64 -4.59 10.75
N ALA A 20 -11.04 -4.87 12.00
CA ALA A 20 -12.00 -5.92 12.32
C ALA A 20 -13.28 -5.80 11.48
N THR A 21 -13.86 -4.61 11.54
CA THR A 21 -15.11 -4.29 10.88
C THR A 21 -14.95 -4.28 9.38
N LEU A 22 -13.82 -3.79 8.87
CA LEU A 22 -13.48 -3.79 7.45
C LEU A 22 -13.41 -5.21 6.89
N LEU A 23 -12.67 -6.10 7.55
CA LEU A 23 -12.48 -7.48 7.13
C LEU A 23 -13.77 -8.31 7.28
N ALA A 24 -14.57 -8.04 8.32
CA ALA A 24 -15.90 -8.65 8.47
C ALA A 24 -16.92 -8.16 7.43
N ALA A 25 -16.75 -6.93 6.91
CA ALA A 25 -17.65 -6.33 5.92
C ALA A 25 -17.32 -6.70 4.46
N ARG A 26 -16.31 -7.55 4.23
CA ARG A 26 -15.96 -8.02 2.88
C ARG A 26 -17.15 -8.70 2.21
N LYS A 27 -17.36 -8.38 0.94
CA LYS A 27 -18.38 -9.00 0.10
C LYS A 27 -17.68 -9.86 -0.93
N ASP A 28 -18.18 -11.08 -1.10
CA ASP A 28 -17.71 -12.04 -2.10
C ASP A 28 -16.18 -12.21 -2.13
N PRO A 29 -15.53 -12.53 -0.98
CA PRO A 29 -14.09 -12.76 -0.95
C PRO A 29 -13.73 -13.90 -1.89
N GLN A 30 -12.72 -13.67 -2.72
CA GLN A 30 -12.27 -14.63 -3.72
C GLN A 30 -11.34 -15.69 -3.11
N PRO A 31 -11.33 -16.92 -3.64
CA PRO A 31 -10.39 -17.94 -3.21
C PRO A 31 -8.94 -17.46 -3.35
N LEU A 32 -8.12 -17.74 -2.34
CA LEU A 32 -6.73 -17.33 -2.32
C LEU A 32 -5.91 -18.21 -3.24
N THR A 33 -5.19 -17.58 -4.17
CA THR A 33 -4.28 -18.23 -5.10
C THR A 33 -2.92 -17.56 -5.03
N SER A 34 -1.86 -18.28 -5.39
CA SER A 34 -0.52 -17.69 -5.47
C SER A 34 -0.50 -16.57 -6.50
N LEU A 35 0.20 -15.48 -6.20
CA LEU A 35 0.44 -14.37 -7.13
C LEU A 35 1.94 -14.17 -7.33
N THR A 36 2.35 -14.03 -8.58
CA THR A 36 3.67 -13.59 -8.97
C THR A 36 3.62 -12.10 -9.34
N ILE A 37 4.77 -11.43 -9.38
CA ILE A 37 4.85 -10.05 -9.89
C ILE A 37 4.28 -9.95 -11.31
N SER A 38 4.51 -10.96 -12.14
CA SER A 38 4.00 -11.00 -13.52
C SER A 38 2.47 -11.03 -13.59
N ASP A 39 1.79 -11.49 -12.53
CA ASP A 39 0.32 -11.48 -12.45
C ASP A 39 -0.25 -10.09 -12.10
N VAL A 40 0.62 -9.14 -11.73
CA VAL A 40 0.28 -7.80 -11.26
C VAL A 40 1.13 -6.75 -11.99
N PRO A 41 0.85 -6.49 -13.27
CA PRO A 41 1.59 -5.49 -14.02
C PRO A 41 1.38 -4.09 -13.43
N LEU A 42 2.44 -3.29 -13.39
CA LEU A 42 2.32 -1.87 -13.03
C LEU A 42 1.47 -1.14 -14.07
N PRO A 43 0.54 -0.26 -13.63
CA PRO A 43 -0.11 0.68 -14.54
C PRO A 43 0.92 1.45 -15.37
N SER A 44 0.62 1.63 -16.65
CA SER A 44 1.50 2.33 -17.59
C SER A 44 0.86 3.65 -18.01
N SER A 45 1.44 4.76 -17.57
CA SER A 45 1.08 6.10 -18.02
C SER A 45 2.25 7.07 -17.87
N PRO A 46 2.22 8.23 -18.54
CA PRO A 46 3.22 9.28 -18.32
C PRO A 46 3.30 9.72 -16.85
N LEU A 47 2.15 9.86 -16.18
CA LEU A 47 2.06 10.21 -14.76
C LEU A 47 2.76 9.15 -13.89
N VAL A 48 2.46 7.87 -14.10
CA VAL A 48 3.08 6.78 -13.33
C VAL A 48 4.59 6.72 -13.57
N THR A 49 5.03 6.92 -14.81
CA THR A 49 6.46 6.97 -15.14
C THR A 49 7.16 8.11 -14.39
N ALA A 50 6.56 9.31 -14.37
CA ALA A 50 7.12 10.47 -13.69
C ALA A 50 7.19 10.26 -12.17
N VAL A 51 6.11 9.76 -11.55
CA VAL A 51 6.07 9.53 -10.11
C VAL A 51 6.99 8.39 -9.67
N LEU A 52 7.12 7.33 -10.48
CA LEU A 52 8.11 6.27 -10.22
C LEU A 52 9.53 6.81 -10.27
N ALA A 53 9.85 7.66 -11.25
CA ALA A 53 11.17 8.29 -11.35
C ALA A 53 11.44 9.21 -10.14
N TYR A 54 10.44 10.01 -9.75
CA TYR A 54 10.52 10.87 -8.57
C TYR A 54 10.74 10.06 -7.29
N ALA A 55 9.92 9.03 -7.03
CA ALA A 55 10.06 8.18 -5.85
C ALA A 55 11.42 7.47 -5.80
N LYS A 56 11.92 6.95 -6.93
CA LYS A 56 13.25 6.32 -7.01
C LYS A 56 14.40 7.29 -6.76
N HIS A 57 14.22 8.56 -7.14
CA HIS A 57 15.23 9.60 -6.94
C HIS A 57 15.28 10.08 -5.48
N GLU A 58 14.12 10.31 -4.88
CA GLU A 58 14.02 10.91 -3.55
C GLU A 58 14.16 9.90 -2.40
N LEU A 59 13.63 8.68 -2.57
CA LEU A 59 13.59 7.69 -1.50
C LEU A 59 14.90 6.90 -1.41
N PRO A 60 15.39 6.60 -0.19
CA PRO A 60 16.35 5.52 0.01
C PRO A 60 15.82 4.21 -0.58
N ILE A 61 16.73 3.37 -1.08
CA ILE A 61 16.36 2.12 -1.76
C ILE A 61 15.48 1.21 -0.90
N GLU A 62 15.70 1.17 0.41
CA GLU A 62 14.89 0.36 1.33
C GLU A 62 13.45 0.86 1.45
N THR A 63 13.25 2.18 1.51
CA THR A 63 11.93 2.82 1.56
C THR A 63 11.20 2.67 0.22
N PHE A 64 11.93 2.81 -0.90
CA PHE A 64 11.37 2.52 -2.22
C PHE A 64 10.92 1.05 -2.35
N ASN A 65 11.75 0.10 -1.91
CA ASN A 65 11.41 -1.31 -1.91
C ASN A 65 10.22 -1.63 -0.98
N HIS A 66 10.16 -1.00 0.20
CA HIS A 66 9.01 -1.07 1.10
C HIS A 66 7.73 -0.60 0.38
N SER A 67 7.79 0.57 -0.26
CA SER A 67 6.68 1.14 -1.03
C SER A 67 6.18 0.20 -2.14
N MET A 68 7.09 -0.47 -2.85
CA MET A 68 6.73 -1.48 -3.86
C MET A 68 6.06 -2.71 -3.22
N ARG A 69 6.53 -3.18 -2.06
CA ARG A 69 5.87 -4.28 -1.34
C ARG A 69 4.46 -3.88 -0.88
N VAL A 70 4.28 -2.66 -0.36
CA VAL A 70 2.96 -2.12 0.01
C VAL A 70 2.01 -2.10 -1.18
N PHE A 71 2.50 -1.73 -2.37
CA PHE A 71 1.70 -1.80 -3.61
C PHE A 71 1.22 -3.23 -3.91
N TYR A 72 2.14 -4.19 -3.98
CA TYR A 72 1.79 -5.54 -4.37
C TYR A 72 0.94 -6.26 -3.30
N TYR A 73 1.23 -6.06 -2.00
CA TYR A 73 0.38 -6.57 -0.92
C TYR A 73 -1.02 -5.98 -0.98
N GLY A 74 -1.15 -4.67 -1.18
CA GLY A 74 -2.46 -4.03 -1.30
C GLY A 74 -3.25 -4.53 -2.50
N LEU A 75 -2.61 -4.78 -3.64
CA LEU A 75 -3.30 -5.38 -4.78
C LEU A 75 -3.75 -6.81 -4.53
N ALA A 76 -2.96 -7.62 -3.81
CA ALA A 76 -3.40 -8.93 -3.38
C ALA A 76 -4.61 -8.82 -2.43
N ILE A 77 -4.54 -7.95 -1.41
CA ILE A 77 -5.63 -7.70 -0.46
C ILE A 77 -6.90 -7.27 -1.20
N ALA A 78 -6.81 -6.33 -2.13
CA ALA A 78 -7.94 -5.86 -2.91
C ALA A 78 -8.49 -6.98 -3.81
N ARG A 79 -7.64 -7.71 -4.54
CA ARG A 79 -8.06 -8.79 -5.44
C ARG A 79 -8.85 -9.89 -4.73
N PHE A 80 -8.43 -10.27 -3.53
CA PHE A 80 -9.06 -11.37 -2.83
C PHE A 80 -10.10 -10.94 -1.79
N GLY A 81 -9.92 -9.79 -1.15
CA GLY A 81 -10.82 -9.31 -0.10
C GLY A 81 -11.87 -8.32 -0.58
N PHE A 82 -11.56 -7.54 -1.62
CA PHE A 82 -12.38 -6.40 -2.06
C PHE A 82 -12.37 -6.23 -3.59
N PRO A 83 -12.71 -7.28 -4.37
CA PRO A 83 -12.52 -7.30 -5.82
C PRO A 83 -13.26 -6.17 -6.54
N ASP A 84 -14.40 -5.73 -6.01
CA ASP A 84 -15.22 -4.63 -6.56
C ASP A 84 -14.51 -3.27 -6.57
N LEU A 85 -13.42 -3.10 -5.81
CA LEU A 85 -12.64 -1.86 -5.82
C LEU A 85 -11.75 -1.74 -7.07
N LEU A 86 -11.39 -2.86 -7.69
CA LEU A 86 -10.35 -2.89 -8.70
C LEU A 86 -10.82 -2.27 -10.02
N SER A 87 -10.14 -1.21 -10.42
CA SER A 87 -10.20 -0.59 -11.74
C SER A 87 -8.82 -0.04 -12.09
N GLU A 88 -8.55 0.27 -13.36
CA GLU A 88 -7.26 0.84 -13.77
C GLU A 88 -6.95 2.16 -13.04
N SER A 89 -7.97 3.02 -12.85
CA SER A 89 -7.83 4.29 -12.12
C SER A 89 -7.60 4.08 -10.63
N TRP A 90 -8.31 3.12 -10.01
CA TRP A 90 -8.11 2.80 -8.60
C TRP A 90 -6.70 2.22 -8.37
N THR A 91 -6.27 1.27 -9.20
CA THR A 91 -4.93 0.67 -9.13
C THR A 91 -3.83 1.70 -9.34
N THR A 92 -4.02 2.64 -10.27
CA THR A 92 -3.09 3.75 -10.46
C THR A 92 -3.04 4.63 -9.22
N THR A 93 -4.19 5.03 -8.68
CA THR A 93 -4.27 5.84 -7.44
C THR A 93 -3.58 5.14 -6.27
N TYR A 94 -3.78 3.84 -6.15
CA TYR A 94 -3.17 3.02 -5.11
C TYR A 94 -1.65 2.93 -5.29
N LEU A 95 -1.14 2.70 -6.50
CA LEU A 95 0.30 2.72 -6.79
C LEU A 95 0.95 4.05 -6.38
N LEU A 96 0.35 5.17 -6.79
CA LEU A 96 0.87 6.51 -6.45
C LEU A 96 0.88 6.73 -4.93
N THR A 97 -0.15 6.25 -4.23
CA THR A 97 -0.20 6.27 -2.75
C THR A 97 0.91 5.44 -2.15
N SER A 98 1.07 4.19 -2.59
CA SER A 98 2.11 3.28 -2.08
C SER A 98 3.52 3.86 -2.31
N LEU A 99 3.80 4.46 -3.47
CA LEU A 99 5.09 5.07 -3.78
C LEU A 99 5.43 6.30 -2.93
N LEU A 100 4.43 7.01 -2.41
CA LEU A 100 4.61 8.33 -1.84
C LEU A 100 4.23 8.45 -0.36
N HIS A 101 3.66 7.41 0.27
CA HIS A 101 3.22 7.48 1.67
C HIS A 101 4.36 7.86 2.64
N ASP A 102 5.56 7.34 2.39
CA ASP A 102 6.77 7.58 3.19
C ASP A 102 7.67 8.70 2.67
N ILE A 103 7.23 9.51 1.68
CA ILE A 103 8.11 10.53 1.08
C ILE A 103 8.64 11.56 2.11
N GLY A 104 7.86 11.83 3.16
CA GLY A 104 8.23 12.72 4.26
C GLY A 104 9.34 12.18 5.16
N THR A 105 9.70 10.90 5.04
CA THR A 105 10.73 10.25 5.88
C THR A 105 12.16 10.53 5.41
N THR A 106 12.35 11.12 4.23
CA THR A 106 13.70 11.42 3.70
C THR A 106 14.38 12.48 4.54
N ASP A 107 15.72 12.45 4.62
CA ASP A 107 16.52 13.45 5.37
C ASP A 107 16.19 14.89 4.94
N THR A 108 15.98 15.10 3.64
CA THR A 108 15.58 16.39 3.07
C THR A 108 14.21 16.83 3.58
N ASN A 109 13.21 15.94 3.54
CA ASN A 109 11.83 16.30 3.87
C ASN A 109 11.59 16.40 5.38
N ILE A 110 12.19 15.51 6.18
CA ILE A 110 12.07 15.55 7.64
C ILE A 110 12.70 16.81 8.23
N SER A 111 13.75 17.34 7.59
CA SER A 111 14.42 18.58 7.99
C SER A 111 13.75 19.84 7.44
N ALA A 112 12.84 19.72 6.47
CA ALA A 112 12.20 20.85 5.80
C ALA A 112 10.95 21.39 6.53
N THR A 113 10.47 20.69 7.56
CA THR A 113 9.20 20.99 8.23
C THR A 113 9.26 20.68 9.73
N LEU A 114 8.29 21.22 10.48
CA LEU A 114 8.01 20.84 11.88
C LEU A 114 6.72 20.01 12.02
N LEU A 115 6.04 19.73 10.92
CA LEU A 115 4.84 18.90 10.90
C LEU A 115 5.22 17.42 11.02
N SER A 116 4.31 16.58 11.52
CA SER A 116 4.44 15.12 11.38
C SER A 116 4.58 14.76 9.90
N PHE A 117 5.39 13.75 9.60
CA PHE A 117 5.80 13.46 8.23
C PHE A 117 4.61 13.09 7.35
N GLU A 118 3.58 12.44 7.89
CA GLU A 118 2.35 12.04 7.18
C GLU A 118 1.59 13.26 6.65
N PHE A 119 1.49 14.31 7.47
CA PHE A 119 0.84 15.56 7.07
C PHE A 119 1.66 16.29 6.01
N TYR A 120 2.97 16.39 6.22
CA TYR A 120 3.85 17.05 5.26
C TYR A 120 3.91 16.30 3.92
N SER A 121 4.02 14.97 3.96
CA SER A 121 3.90 14.09 2.80
C SER A 121 2.60 14.36 2.04
N GLY A 122 1.46 14.42 2.74
CA GLY A 122 0.17 14.70 2.11
C GLY A 122 0.16 16.01 1.30
N LEU A 123 0.70 17.09 1.88
CA LEU A 123 0.81 18.39 1.23
C LEU A 123 1.77 18.34 0.03
N LEU A 124 2.95 17.75 0.22
CA LEU A 124 3.96 17.61 -0.82
C LEU A 124 3.43 16.81 -2.01
N VAL A 125 2.79 15.68 -1.74
CA VAL A 125 2.25 14.77 -2.76
C VAL A 125 1.13 15.43 -3.55
N LEU A 126 0.26 16.18 -2.88
CA LEU A 126 -0.78 16.93 -3.57
C LEU A 126 -0.18 17.91 -4.60
N ASP A 127 0.90 18.58 -4.25
CA ASP A 127 1.59 19.52 -5.15
C ASP A 127 2.37 18.82 -6.26
N VAL A 128 3.08 17.73 -5.95
CA VAL A 128 3.79 16.89 -6.94
C VAL A 128 2.82 16.36 -7.99
N LEU A 129 1.73 15.74 -7.57
CA LEU A 129 0.75 15.14 -8.49
C LEU A 129 0.04 16.18 -9.35
N LYS A 130 -0.26 17.36 -8.80
CA LYS A 130 -0.80 18.48 -9.59
C LYS A 130 0.19 18.94 -10.67
N LYS A 131 1.48 19.04 -10.34
CA LYS A 131 2.53 19.44 -11.30
C LYS A 131 2.71 18.42 -12.42
N GLU A 132 2.64 17.13 -12.09
CA GLU A 132 2.71 16.03 -13.06
C GLU A 132 1.40 15.80 -13.86
N GLY A 133 0.40 16.67 -13.69
CA GLY A 133 -0.83 16.65 -14.47
C GLY A 133 -1.84 15.58 -14.05
N ALA A 134 -1.76 15.07 -12.82
CA ALA A 134 -2.76 14.15 -12.30
C ALA A 134 -4.15 14.82 -12.24
N PRO A 135 -5.24 14.07 -12.50
CA PRO A 135 -6.59 14.54 -12.21
C PRO A 135 -6.69 15.00 -10.76
N LYS A 136 -7.33 16.16 -10.53
CA LYS A 136 -7.42 16.78 -9.21
C LYS A 136 -7.94 15.80 -8.14
N ALA A 137 -9.01 15.07 -8.43
CA ALA A 137 -9.61 14.12 -7.51
C ALA A 137 -8.67 12.92 -7.20
N MET A 138 -7.86 12.47 -8.16
CA MET A 138 -6.82 11.46 -7.91
C MET A 138 -5.77 12.00 -6.94
N ALA A 139 -5.25 13.22 -7.20
CA ALA A 139 -4.24 13.84 -6.34
C ALA A 139 -4.77 14.06 -4.91
N GLU A 140 -6.04 14.46 -4.77
CA GLU A 140 -6.70 14.60 -3.47
C GLU A 140 -6.89 13.25 -2.77
N SER A 141 -7.24 12.18 -3.50
CA SER A 141 -7.35 10.85 -2.90
C SER A 141 -6.01 10.31 -2.40
N VAL A 142 -4.94 10.52 -3.19
CA VAL A 142 -3.59 10.11 -2.77
C VAL A 142 -3.20 10.89 -1.52
N ALA A 143 -3.36 12.22 -1.52
CA ALA A 143 -3.02 13.06 -0.37
C ALA A 143 -3.80 12.66 0.90
N GLU A 144 -5.12 12.44 0.81
CA GLU A 144 -5.95 11.98 1.93
C GLU A 144 -5.45 10.64 2.50
N ALA A 145 -5.14 9.68 1.62
CA ALA A 145 -4.66 8.37 2.03
C ALA A 145 -3.26 8.44 2.66
N VAL A 146 -2.35 9.26 2.10
CA VAL A 146 -1.03 9.51 2.67
C VAL A 146 -1.12 10.20 4.04
N ILE A 147 -2.03 11.15 4.23
CA ILE A 147 -2.21 11.79 5.54
C ILE A 147 -2.67 10.79 6.60
N ARG A 148 -3.53 9.84 6.20
CA ARG A 148 -4.20 8.93 7.14
C ARG A 148 -3.60 7.53 7.17
N HIS A 149 -2.47 7.27 6.53
CA HIS A 149 -1.91 5.91 6.46
C HIS A 149 -1.43 5.35 7.81
N GLN A 150 -1.20 6.22 8.82
CA GLN A 150 -0.95 5.83 10.22
C GLN A 150 -2.11 6.16 11.17
N ASP A 151 -3.26 6.65 10.66
CA ASP A 151 -4.47 6.94 11.44
C ASP A 151 -5.26 5.64 11.74
N LEU A 152 -4.62 4.73 12.46
CA LEU A 152 -5.23 3.50 12.94
C LEU A 152 -6.26 3.85 14.03
N GLY A 153 -7.47 3.28 13.96
CA GLY A 153 -8.39 3.43 15.07
C GLY A 153 -9.72 2.72 14.95
N GLU A 154 -10.55 2.93 15.97
CA GLU A 154 -11.60 1.98 16.37
C GLU A 154 -13.01 2.37 15.93
N THR A 155 -13.19 3.55 15.32
CA THR A 155 -14.50 4.02 14.83
C THR A 155 -14.38 4.78 13.50
N GLY A 156 -15.53 4.96 12.82
CA GLY A 156 -15.65 5.80 11.62
C GLY A 156 -15.29 5.11 10.31
N THR A 157 -15.11 5.92 9.26
CA THR A 157 -14.81 5.47 7.90
C THR A 157 -13.53 6.09 7.35
N ILE A 158 -12.98 5.43 6.34
CA ILE A 158 -11.82 5.86 5.57
C ILE A 158 -12.09 5.60 4.07
N THR A 159 -11.34 6.23 3.17
CA THR A 159 -11.40 5.93 1.74
C THR A 159 -10.92 4.50 1.47
N SER A 160 -11.35 3.90 0.38
CA SER A 160 -10.91 2.55 0.00
C SER A 160 -9.38 2.47 -0.22
N ILE A 161 -8.77 3.53 -0.76
CA ILE A 161 -7.31 3.65 -0.89
C ILE A 161 -6.66 3.69 0.50
N GLY A 162 -7.20 4.51 1.42
CA GLY A 162 -6.71 4.62 2.79
C GLY A 162 -6.84 3.31 3.59
N ALA A 163 -7.95 2.60 3.44
CA ALA A 163 -8.16 1.30 4.08
C ALA A 163 -7.13 0.25 3.63
N VAL A 164 -6.90 0.15 2.32
CA VAL A 164 -5.98 -0.85 1.77
C VAL A 164 -4.53 -0.48 2.08
N VAL A 165 -4.15 0.80 2.03
CA VAL A 165 -2.77 1.21 2.38
C VAL A 165 -2.47 0.95 3.85
N GLN A 166 -3.41 1.23 4.78
CA GLN A 166 -3.23 0.92 6.20
C GLN A 166 -3.01 -0.59 6.43
N LEU A 167 -3.81 -1.45 5.78
CA LEU A 167 -3.60 -2.89 5.87
C LEU A 167 -2.21 -3.25 5.34
N ALA A 168 -1.84 -2.78 4.15
CA ALA A 168 -0.60 -3.15 3.49
C ALA A 168 0.66 -2.64 4.23
N THR A 169 0.64 -1.44 4.82
CA THR A 169 1.77 -0.87 5.57
C THR A 169 2.02 -1.64 6.86
N ILE A 170 0.97 -2.02 7.61
CA ILE A 170 1.10 -2.86 8.81
C ILE A 170 1.84 -4.18 8.50
N PHE A 171 1.54 -4.81 7.36
CA PHE A 171 2.27 -6.02 6.94
C PHE A 171 3.68 -5.73 6.40
N GLY A 172 3.87 -4.58 5.75
CA GLY A 172 5.17 -4.15 5.23
C GLY A 172 6.17 -3.80 6.33
N GLU A 173 5.71 -3.18 7.42
CA GLU A 173 6.50 -2.77 8.60
C GLU A 173 6.78 -3.94 9.56
N ALA A 174 5.83 -4.86 9.76
CA ALA A 174 6.01 -6.05 10.59
C ALA A 174 7.17 -6.96 10.14
N ARG A 175 7.72 -6.74 8.93
CA ARG A 175 8.92 -7.43 8.42
C ARG A 175 10.24 -6.72 8.72
N THR A 176 10.23 -5.47 9.17
CA THR A 176 11.45 -4.69 9.47
C THR A 176 11.78 -4.63 10.96
N ASN A 177 10.80 -4.79 11.86
CA ASN A 177 11.03 -4.85 13.31
C ASN A 177 10.06 -5.83 14.01
N SER A 178 10.62 -6.78 14.79
CA SER A 178 9.96 -7.65 15.79
C SER A 178 8.93 -8.67 15.27
N VAL A 179 9.16 -9.99 15.42
CA VAL A 179 9.00 -10.71 16.70
C VAL A 179 7.82 -10.15 17.48
N TYR A 180 6.59 -10.31 17.00
CA TYR A 180 5.39 -10.54 17.81
C TYR A 180 4.23 -10.76 16.85
N LEU A 181 3.75 -12.00 16.80
CA LEU A 181 2.34 -12.43 16.73
C LEU A 181 2.18 -13.72 15.91
N VAL A 182 1.64 -14.71 16.63
CA VAL A 182 1.19 -16.05 16.24
C VAL A 182 2.29 -17.11 16.08
N ARG A 183 2.29 -18.01 17.07
CA ARG A 183 3.00 -19.30 17.14
C ARG A 183 2.86 -20.06 15.82
N GLY A 184 3.99 -20.45 15.25
CA GLY A 184 4.04 -21.35 14.11
C GLY A 184 5.30 -21.10 13.30
N GLU A 185 6.43 -21.56 13.85
CA GLU A 185 7.72 -21.82 13.18
C GLU A 185 7.91 -21.21 11.79
N TRP A 186 8.59 -20.06 11.70
CA TRP A 186 9.21 -19.61 10.45
C TRP A 186 10.72 -19.75 10.57
N GLY A 187 11.22 -20.86 10.02
CA GLY A 187 12.64 -21.05 9.80
C GLY A 187 13.16 -19.97 8.86
N ARG A 188 14.29 -19.36 9.23
CA ARG A 188 15.14 -18.64 8.28
C ARG A 188 15.39 -19.56 7.09
N GLN A 189 14.75 -19.29 5.96
CA GLN A 189 15.18 -19.87 4.70
C GLN A 189 16.51 -19.20 4.39
N LYS A 190 17.60 -19.85 4.81
CA LYS A 190 18.95 -19.44 4.44
C LYS A 190 18.98 -19.38 2.92
N CYS A 191 19.34 -18.23 2.35
CA CYS A 191 19.85 -18.18 0.99
C CYS A 191 20.85 -19.32 0.86
N GLY A 192 20.61 -20.21 -0.10
CA GLY A 192 21.43 -21.40 -0.31
C GLY A 192 22.91 -21.00 -0.30
N VAL A 193 23.69 -21.76 0.47
CA VAL A 193 25.14 -21.61 0.54
C VAL A 193 25.68 -21.74 -0.89
N GLY A 194 26.02 -20.61 -1.53
CA GLY A 194 26.50 -20.60 -2.91
C GLY A 194 26.36 -19.29 -3.69
N ALA A 195 25.58 -18.30 -3.24
CA ALA A 195 25.51 -17.00 -3.92
C ALA A 195 26.67 -16.10 -3.45
N SER A 196 27.75 -16.05 -4.23
CA SER A 196 28.79 -15.04 -4.11
C SER A 196 28.37 -13.76 -4.84
N GLY A 197 28.25 -12.65 -4.10
CA GLY A 197 28.15 -11.29 -4.66
C GLY A 197 26.78 -10.91 -5.22
N ASP A 198 26.19 -9.86 -4.64
CA ASP A 198 25.21 -8.91 -5.21
C ASP A 198 23.92 -9.38 -5.91
N ASP A 199 23.63 -10.67 -6.06
CA ASP A 199 22.44 -11.15 -6.81
C ASP A 199 21.37 -11.83 -5.92
N CYS A 200 20.82 -11.13 -4.93
CA CYS A 200 19.64 -11.61 -4.18
C CYS A 200 18.40 -10.74 -4.48
N GLU A 201 17.70 -11.00 -5.58
CA GLU A 201 16.34 -10.50 -5.80
C GLU A 201 15.33 -11.27 -4.95
N CYS A 202 15.26 -10.97 -3.64
CA CYS A 202 14.24 -11.51 -2.72
C CYS A 202 12.81 -10.99 -2.99
N HIS A 203 12.55 -10.39 -4.15
CA HIS A 203 11.31 -9.66 -4.43
C HIS A 203 10.32 -10.42 -5.33
N GLN A 204 10.61 -11.63 -5.82
CA GLN A 204 9.90 -12.17 -6.98
C GLN A 204 8.53 -12.83 -6.74
N CYS A 205 8.12 -13.09 -5.49
CA CYS A 205 6.85 -13.77 -5.20
C CYS A 205 6.16 -13.20 -3.95
N ILE A 206 4.84 -13.00 -4.02
CA ILE A 206 3.97 -12.92 -2.83
C ILE A 206 3.28 -14.28 -2.73
N SER A 207 3.62 -15.07 -1.71
CA SER A 207 3.00 -16.39 -1.60
C SER A 207 1.53 -16.25 -1.21
N ALA A 208 0.69 -17.18 -1.68
CA ALA A 208 -0.71 -17.25 -1.26
C ALA A 208 -0.83 -17.24 0.27
N ASP A 209 0.05 -17.97 0.97
CA ASP A 209 0.10 -18.06 2.43
C ASP A 209 0.34 -16.70 3.11
N GLU A 210 1.08 -15.79 2.47
CA GLU A 210 1.30 -14.43 2.99
C GLU A 210 0.01 -13.60 2.94
N VAL A 211 -0.78 -13.77 1.88
CA VAL A 211 -2.08 -13.10 1.72
C VAL A 211 -3.16 -13.75 2.60
N VAL A 212 -3.11 -15.07 2.78
CA VAL A 212 -3.96 -15.82 3.72
C VAL A 212 -3.77 -15.28 5.14
N LYS A 213 -2.54 -15.04 5.59
CA LYS A 213 -2.30 -14.45 6.91
C LYS A 213 -2.98 -13.09 7.05
N VAL A 214 -2.98 -12.24 6.02
CA VAL A 214 -3.67 -10.94 6.08
C VAL A 214 -5.18 -11.10 6.24
N LEU A 215 -5.78 -11.97 5.42
CA LEU A 215 -7.23 -12.05 5.31
C LEU A 215 -7.85 -12.93 6.40
N CYS A 216 -7.06 -13.85 6.98
CA CYS A 216 -7.49 -14.83 8.00
C CYS A 216 -6.94 -14.56 9.41
N ALA A 217 -5.88 -13.74 9.62
CA ALA A 217 -5.34 -13.51 10.97
C ALA A 217 -6.18 -12.57 11.85
N TYR A 218 -7.34 -12.11 11.37
CA TYR A 218 -8.28 -11.36 12.19
C TYR A 218 -9.40 -12.27 12.68
N ASP A 219 -9.08 -13.10 13.66
CA ASP A 219 -10.06 -13.74 14.53
C ASP A 219 -10.20 -12.85 15.80
N PRO A 220 -11.31 -12.10 15.96
CA PRO A 220 -11.51 -11.29 17.16
C PRO A 220 -11.73 -12.13 18.43
N GLU A 221 -11.94 -13.45 18.29
CA GLU A 221 -12.12 -14.39 19.40
C GLU A 221 -11.01 -15.45 19.34
N GLY A 222 -9.78 -15.05 19.69
CA GLY A 222 -8.63 -15.95 19.65
C GLY A 222 -8.89 -17.35 20.23
N ALA A 223 -8.58 -18.37 19.42
CA ALA A 223 -8.34 -19.74 19.84
C ALA A 223 -6.84 -20.06 19.80
#